data_AF-A0AAE1HC57-F1
#
_entry.id   AF-A0AAE1HC57-F1
#
_cell.length_a   1.000
_cell.length_b   1.000
_cell.length_c   1.000
_cell.angle_alpha   90.00
_cell.angle_beta   90.00
_cell.angle_gamma   90.00
#
_symmetry.space_group_name_H-M   'P 1'
#
loop_
_entity.id
_entity.type
_entity.pdbx_description
1 polymer ?
#
loop_
_entity_poly.entity_id
_entity_poly.type
_entity_poly.pdbx_seq_one_letter_code
_entity_poly.pdbx_strand_id
1 'polypeptide(L)'
;MAMNLLCNVQTCRKPLTGTLWVTKCSHSFCEEHAKALSHKNIKCPACNTLLGKRFDVIRQNSNPGEDFKSMLLVGLRPEIVFDIAMRAISFWNYQVEMELKFQSNSANHLFDASEKAKNHQATLIKQLASAKRTIEGNEKQINDQKSIIKHLKSEISYRDQHLKKVQNLLLITKSKSPDTHSESTDIHLGERNGHDAVKKK
;
A
#
# COMPACT_ATOMS: atom_id res chain seq x y z
N MET A 1 34.98 -10.99 -4.06
CA MET A 1 33.92 -12.00 -3.87
C MET A 1 33.68 -12.64 -5.22
N ALA A 2 33.81 -13.97 -5.35
CA ALA A 2 33.55 -14.64 -6.62
C ALA A 2 32.04 -14.58 -6.92
N MET A 3 31.67 -14.21 -8.15
CA MET A 3 30.27 -14.21 -8.55
C MET A 3 29.81 -15.64 -8.83
N ASN A 4 28.79 -16.08 -8.08
CA ASN A 4 28.15 -17.35 -8.34
C ASN A 4 27.13 -17.20 -9.47
N LEU A 5 26.98 -18.23 -10.30
CA LEU A 5 25.83 -18.33 -11.21
C LEU A 5 24.55 -18.36 -10.40
N LEU A 6 23.49 -17.73 -10.91
CA LEU A 6 22.17 -17.71 -10.30
C LEU A 6 21.19 -18.46 -11.19
N CYS A 7 20.15 -19.04 -10.57
CA CYS A 7 19.03 -19.60 -11.32
C CYS A 7 18.39 -18.50 -12.18
N ASN A 8 18.26 -18.73 -13.49
CA ASN A 8 17.69 -17.73 -14.41
C ASN A 8 16.16 -17.64 -14.37
N VAL A 9 15.48 -18.40 -13.51
CA VAL A 9 14.07 -18.14 -13.19
C VAL A 9 13.99 -16.89 -12.31
N GLN A 10 13.31 -15.85 -12.81
CA GLN A 10 13.30 -14.50 -12.22
C GLN A 10 12.82 -14.46 -10.76
N THR A 11 11.89 -15.33 -10.39
CA THR A 11 11.36 -15.43 -9.02
C THR A 11 12.22 -16.29 -8.08
N CYS A 12 13.16 -17.08 -8.62
CA CYS A 12 13.97 -18.02 -7.84
C CYS A 12 15.33 -17.45 -7.48
N ARG A 13 16.16 -17.16 -8.49
CA ARG A 13 17.47 -16.50 -8.37
C ARG A 13 18.44 -17.11 -7.33
N LYS A 14 18.19 -18.35 -6.90
CA LYS A 14 19.04 -19.09 -5.95
C LYS A 14 20.46 -19.22 -6.53
N PRO A 15 21.51 -19.03 -5.72
CA PRO A 15 22.88 -19.35 -6.11
C PRO A 15 23.02 -20.81 -6.51
N LEU A 16 23.70 -21.05 -7.63
CA LEU A 16 23.94 -22.38 -8.17
C LEU A 16 25.30 -22.88 -7.68
N THR A 17 25.29 -23.55 -6.54
CA THR A 17 26.49 -24.10 -5.90
C THR A 17 26.56 -25.62 -6.06
N GLY A 18 27.69 -26.12 -6.55
CA GLY A 18 27.90 -27.55 -6.71
C GLY A 18 27.30 -28.04 -8.02
N THR A 19 26.04 -28.46 -8.05
CA THR A 19 25.39 -28.92 -9.28
C THR A 19 24.51 -27.85 -9.89
N LEU A 20 24.64 -27.63 -11.19
CA LEU A 20 23.73 -26.80 -11.98
C LEU A 20 23.29 -27.48 -13.27
N TRP A 21 22.21 -26.99 -13.83
CA TRP A 21 21.71 -27.41 -15.13
C TRP A 21 21.85 -26.27 -16.12
N VAL A 22 22.54 -26.50 -17.23
CA VAL A 22 22.78 -25.51 -18.28
C VAL A 22 22.08 -25.94 -19.55
N THR A 23 21.50 -24.99 -20.26
CA THR A 23 20.82 -25.22 -21.52
C THR A 23 21.63 -24.66 -22.69
N LYS A 24 21.38 -25.14 -23.92
CA LYS A 24 22.03 -24.60 -25.14
C LYS A 24 21.79 -23.11 -25.38
N CYS A 25 20.74 -22.55 -24.79
CA CYS A 25 20.41 -21.13 -24.87
C CYS A 25 21.07 -20.32 -23.74
N SER A 26 22.15 -20.85 -23.17
CA SER A 26 22.97 -20.23 -22.13
C SER A 26 22.22 -19.91 -20.83
N HIS A 27 21.09 -20.53 -20.54
CA HIS A 27 20.41 -20.39 -19.24
C HIS A 27 20.80 -21.50 -18.28
N SER A 28 21.00 -21.15 -17.01
CA SER A 28 21.33 -22.01 -15.88
C SER A 28 20.22 -22.08 -14.83
N PHE A 29 20.01 -23.28 -14.28
CA PHE A 29 18.91 -23.58 -13.35
C PHE A 29 19.38 -24.40 -12.15
N CYS A 30 18.69 -24.22 -11.02
CA CYS A 30 18.82 -25.13 -9.87
C CYS A 30 18.09 -26.45 -10.15
N GLU A 31 18.40 -27.48 -9.36
CA GLU A 31 17.80 -28.82 -9.50
C GLU A 31 16.26 -28.77 -9.52
N GLU A 32 15.64 -27.95 -8.66
CA GLU A 32 14.17 -27.80 -8.59
C GLU A 32 13.56 -27.36 -9.92
N HIS A 33 14.14 -26.33 -10.56
CA HIS A 33 13.64 -25.80 -11.84
C HIS A 33 14.09 -26.64 -13.04
N ALA A 34 15.18 -27.41 -12.88
CA ALA A 34 15.62 -28.35 -13.89
C ALA A 34 14.73 -29.60 -13.98
N LYS A 35 13.98 -29.96 -12.93
CA LYS A 35 12.97 -31.02 -13.03
C LYS A 35 11.92 -30.72 -14.10
N ALA A 36 11.53 -29.45 -14.29
CA ALA A 36 10.66 -29.05 -15.39
C ALA A 36 11.28 -29.29 -16.78
N LEU A 37 12.61 -29.38 -16.86
CA LEU A 37 13.36 -29.71 -18.07
C LEU A 37 13.44 -31.23 -18.35
N SER A 38 12.87 -32.08 -17.50
CA SER A 38 13.00 -33.55 -17.61
C SER A 38 11.81 -34.26 -18.31
N HIS A 39 10.78 -33.52 -18.73
CA HIS A 39 9.59 -34.07 -19.41
C HIS A 39 9.49 -33.64 -20.89
N LYS A 40 8.95 -34.47 -21.78
CA LYS A 40 8.87 -34.26 -23.25
C LYS A 40 8.32 -32.85 -23.63
N ASN A 41 8.79 -32.29 -24.75
CA ASN A 41 8.52 -30.91 -25.24
C ASN A 41 9.10 -29.80 -24.34
N ILE A 42 10.36 -29.97 -23.97
CA ILE A 42 11.06 -29.10 -23.04
C ILE A 42 11.23 -27.70 -23.65
N LYS A 43 10.61 -26.70 -23.03
CA LYS A 43 10.91 -25.29 -23.29
C LYS A 43 11.80 -24.77 -22.17
N CYS A 44 12.79 -23.95 -22.50
CA CYS A 44 13.59 -23.25 -21.51
C CYS A 44 12.68 -22.39 -20.61
N PRO A 45 12.69 -22.56 -19.27
CA PRO A 45 11.85 -21.77 -18.36
C PRO A 45 12.10 -20.26 -18.40
N ALA A 46 13.28 -19.85 -18.88
CA ALA A 46 13.67 -18.44 -18.93
C ALA A 46 13.33 -17.76 -20.26
N CYS A 47 13.47 -18.45 -21.40
CA CYS A 47 13.32 -17.84 -22.73
C CYS A 47 12.43 -18.62 -23.70
N ASN A 48 11.78 -19.70 -23.25
CA ASN A 48 10.88 -20.55 -24.03
C ASN A 48 11.50 -21.26 -25.27
N THR A 49 12.81 -21.20 -25.44
CA THR A 49 13.53 -21.94 -26.50
C THR A 49 13.24 -23.44 -26.39
N LEU A 50 12.94 -24.10 -27.51
CA LEU A 50 12.74 -25.56 -27.56
C LEU A 50 14.05 -26.32 -27.36
N LEU A 51 14.04 -27.26 -26.42
CA LEU A 51 15.16 -28.09 -25.98
C LEU A 51 14.81 -29.55 -26.29
N GLY A 52 15.12 -30.01 -27.49
CA GLY A 52 14.72 -31.33 -28.01
C GLY A 52 15.88 -32.26 -28.32
N LYS A 53 17.12 -31.76 -28.32
CA LYS A 53 18.31 -32.53 -28.69
C LYS A 53 19.07 -33.03 -27.46
N ARG A 54 19.87 -34.08 -27.65
CA ARG A 54 20.65 -34.79 -26.61
C ARG A 54 21.50 -33.89 -25.70
N PHE A 55 22.01 -32.77 -26.23
CA PHE A 55 22.88 -31.84 -25.50
C PHE A 55 22.24 -30.46 -25.28
N ASP A 56 20.93 -30.33 -25.51
CA ASP A 56 20.23 -29.07 -25.28
C ASP A 56 20.12 -28.72 -23.79
N VAL A 57 20.26 -29.72 -22.91
CA VAL A 57 20.28 -29.59 -21.46
C VAL A 57 21.36 -30.49 -20.91
N ILE A 58 22.26 -29.95 -20.10
CA ILE A 58 23.34 -30.69 -19.43
C ILE A 58 23.33 -30.41 -17.94
N ARG A 59 23.60 -31.44 -17.14
CA ARG A 59 23.90 -31.32 -15.72
C ARG A 59 25.42 -31.17 -15.57
N GLN A 60 25.86 -30.16 -14.84
CA GLN A 60 27.26 -29.79 -14.68
C GLN A 60 27.60 -29.56 -13.21
N ASN A 61 28.84 -29.87 -12.84
CA ASN A 61 29.40 -29.44 -11.56
C ASN A 61 30.08 -28.08 -11.75
N SER A 62 29.67 -27.07 -10.98
CA SER A 62 30.21 -25.71 -11.02
C SER A 62 31.64 -25.62 -10.50
N ASN A 63 32.08 -26.62 -9.72
CA ASN A 63 33.42 -26.69 -9.16
C ASN A 63 33.89 -28.16 -9.09
N PRO A 64 34.29 -28.76 -10.21
CA PRO A 64 34.85 -30.10 -10.22
C PRO A 64 36.22 -30.13 -9.51
N GLY A 65 36.67 -31.31 -9.07
CA GLY A 65 38.00 -31.48 -8.47
C GLY A 65 39.14 -31.31 -9.46
N GLU A 66 40.35 -31.05 -8.96
CA GLU A 66 41.55 -30.76 -9.78
C GLU A 66 41.93 -31.91 -10.73
N ASP A 67 41.80 -33.16 -10.29
CA ASP A 67 42.08 -34.32 -11.14
C ASP A 67 41.12 -34.38 -12.34
N PHE A 68 39.84 -34.08 -12.12
CA PHE A 68 38.85 -34.04 -13.20
C PHE A 68 39.15 -32.91 -14.18
N LYS A 69 39.49 -31.71 -13.68
CA LYS A 69 39.88 -30.57 -14.52
C LYS A 69 41.09 -30.93 -15.39
N SER A 70 42.08 -31.59 -14.80
CA SER A 70 43.32 -32.01 -15.46
C SER A 70 43.07 -33.02 -16.58
N MET A 71 42.08 -33.91 -16.41
CA MET A 71 41.77 -34.96 -17.38
C MET A 71 40.77 -34.54 -18.47
N LEU A 72 39.95 -33.52 -18.23
CA LEU A 72 38.80 -33.16 -19.07
C LEU A 72 39.16 -32.87 -20.54
N LEU A 73 40.33 -32.28 -20.78
CA LEU A 73 40.75 -31.79 -22.11
C LEU A 73 41.96 -32.53 -22.67
N VAL A 74 42.44 -33.58 -22.00
CA VAL A 74 43.61 -34.35 -22.43
C VAL A 74 43.33 -35.04 -23.77
N GLY A 75 44.30 -34.97 -24.68
CA GLY A 75 44.21 -35.57 -26.02
C GLY A 75 43.47 -34.71 -27.06
N LEU A 76 42.91 -33.56 -26.66
CA LEU A 76 42.34 -32.59 -27.61
C LEU A 76 43.44 -31.73 -28.23
N ARG A 77 43.26 -31.38 -29.51
CA ARG A 77 44.14 -30.41 -30.17
C ARG A 77 43.95 -29.00 -29.57
N PRO A 78 45.00 -28.15 -29.56
CA PRO A 78 44.91 -26.80 -29.01
C PRO A 78 43.73 -25.98 -29.55
N GLU A 79 43.41 -26.10 -30.84
CA GLU A 79 42.33 -25.34 -31.46
C GLU A 79 40.96 -25.69 -30.86
N ILE A 80 40.75 -26.97 -30.51
CA ILE A 80 39.50 -27.42 -29.87
C ILE A 80 39.44 -26.91 -28.43
N VAL A 81 40.56 -26.94 -27.70
CA VAL A 81 40.65 -26.42 -26.34
C VAL A 81 40.29 -24.93 -26.29
N PHE A 82 40.84 -24.13 -27.21
CA PHE A 82 40.51 -22.71 -27.30
C PHE A 82 39.05 -22.45 -27.68
N ASP A 83 38.46 -23.22 -28.60
CA ASP A 83 37.03 -23.09 -28.94
C ASP A 83 36.14 -23.37 -27.71
N ILE A 84 36.42 -24.43 -26.96
CA ILE A 84 35.69 -24.77 -25.73
C ILE A 84 35.82 -23.64 -24.69
N ALA A 85 37.04 -23.12 -24.47
CA ALA A 85 37.28 -22.03 -23.53
C ALA A 85 36.53 -20.76 -23.92
N MET A 86 36.55 -20.37 -25.20
CA MET A 86 35.82 -19.20 -25.71
C MET A 86 34.31 -19.33 -25.52
N ARG A 87 33.75 -20.53 -25.73
CA ARG A 87 32.32 -20.79 -25.47
C ARG A 87 31.98 -20.68 -23.99
N ALA A 88 32.83 -21.20 -23.11
CA ALA A 88 32.65 -21.07 -21.66
C ALA A 88 32.70 -19.61 -21.21
N ILE A 89 33.63 -18.81 -21.73
CA ILE A 89 33.71 -17.36 -21.45
C ILE A 89 32.46 -16.65 -21.97
N SER A 90 32.01 -16.97 -23.19
CA SER A 90 30.80 -16.36 -23.77
C SER A 90 29.56 -16.66 -22.93
N PHE A 91 29.44 -17.87 -22.40
CA PHE A 91 28.39 -18.23 -21.45
C PHE A 91 28.45 -17.37 -20.19
N TRP A 92 29.63 -17.19 -19.59
CA TRP A 92 29.78 -16.35 -18.39
C TRP A 92 29.46 -14.88 -18.67
N ASN A 93 29.92 -14.32 -19.79
CA ASN A 93 29.58 -12.96 -20.20
C ASN A 93 28.07 -12.76 -20.34
N TYR A 94 27.38 -13.73 -20.95
CA TYR A 94 25.93 -13.71 -21.05
C TYR A 94 25.26 -13.69 -19.67
N GLN A 95 25.75 -14.51 -18.72
CA GLN A 95 25.22 -14.54 -17.36
C GLN A 95 25.42 -13.22 -16.62
N VAL A 96 26.59 -12.59 -16.77
CA VAL A 96 26.87 -11.26 -16.21
C VAL A 96 25.96 -10.19 -16.82
N GLU A 97 25.78 -10.19 -18.13
CA GLU A 97 24.91 -9.21 -18.81
C GLU A 97 23.45 -9.35 -18.36
N MET A 98 22.96 -10.58 -18.25
CA MET A 98 21.62 -10.86 -17.74
C MET A 98 21.45 -10.39 -16.29
N GLU A 99 22.48 -10.57 -15.47
CA GLU A 99 22.50 -10.09 -14.08
C GLU A 99 22.41 -8.56 -14.02
N LEU A 100 23.23 -7.86 -14.80
CA LEU A 100 23.25 -6.40 -14.85
C LEU A 100 21.89 -5.85 -15.30
N LYS A 101 21.27 -6.45 -16.32
CA LYS A 101 19.92 -6.08 -16.78
C LYS A 101 18.88 -6.27 -15.67
N PHE A 102 18.92 -7.40 -14.96
CA PHE A 102 18.00 -7.66 -13.86
C PHE A 102 18.16 -6.65 -12.73
N GLN A 103 19.39 -6.33 -12.33
CA GLN A 103 19.69 -5.36 -11.29
C GLN A 103 19.26 -3.95 -11.70
N SER A 104 19.52 -3.54 -12.95
CA SER A 104 19.10 -2.25 -13.49
C SER A 104 17.58 -2.09 -13.49
N ASN A 105 16.84 -3.09 -13.96
CA ASN A 105 15.38 -3.07 -13.94
C ASN A 105 14.82 -2.99 -12.52
N SER A 106 15.42 -3.74 -11.59
CA SER A 106 15.04 -3.71 -10.17
C SER A 106 15.29 -2.33 -9.55
N ALA A 107 16.43 -1.70 -9.87
CA ALA A 107 16.76 -0.35 -9.41
C ALA A 107 15.79 0.69 -9.96
N ASN A 108 15.44 0.62 -11.25
CA ASN A 108 14.47 1.53 -11.86
C ASN A 108 13.09 1.41 -11.21
N HIS A 109 12.61 0.19 -10.96
CA HIS A 109 11.35 -0.02 -10.26
C HIS A 109 11.35 0.56 -8.83
N LEU A 110 12.46 0.39 -8.10
CA LEU A 110 12.62 0.99 -6.77
C LEU A 110 12.66 2.51 -6.83
N PHE A 111 13.30 3.09 -7.85
CA PHE A 111 13.32 4.53 -8.08
C PHE A 111 11.92 5.09 -8.33
N ASP A 112 11.16 4.48 -9.24
CA ASP A 112 9.78 4.87 -9.55
C ASP A 112 8.86 4.77 -8.32
N ALA A 113 9.01 3.70 -7.53
CA ALA A 113 8.27 3.53 -6.28
C ALA A 113 8.64 4.61 -5.26
N SER A 114 9.93 4.95 -5.15
CA SER A 114 10.40 6.04 -4.28
C SER A 114 9.85 7.39 -4.70
N GLU A 115 9.82 7.69 -6.00
CA GLU A 115 9.26 8.93 -6.53
C GLU A 115 7.76 9.05 -6.26
N LYS A 116 7.00 7.97 -6.50
CA LYS A 116 5.57 7.90 -6.15
C LYS A 116 5.34 8.12 -4.65
N ALA A 117 6.15 7.51 -3.80
CA ALA A 117 6.06 7.69 -2.35
C ALA A 117 6.34 9.15 -1.93
N LYS A 118 7.35 9.80 -2.51
CA LYS A 118 7.65 11.23 -2.27
C LYS A 118 6.50 12.15 -2.70
N ASN A 119 5.94 11.91 -3.88
CA ASN A 119 4.81 12.70 -4.40
C ASN A 119 3.55 12.51 -3.53
N HIS A 120 3.29 11.28 -3.09
CA HIS A 120 2.21 11.00 -2.16
C HIS A 120 2.42 11.69 -0.81
N GLN A 121 3.64 11.62 -0.25
CA GLN A 121 4.00 12.32 0.98
C GLN A 121 3.78 13.84 0.86
N ALA A 122 4.22 14.47 -0.23
CA ALA A 122 4.00 15.90 -0.47
C ALA A 122 2.50 16.26 -0.52
N THR A 123 1.68 15.38 -1.08
CA THR A 123 0.21 15.54 -1.13
C THR A 123 -0.39 15.44 0.28
N LEU A 124 0.01 14.45 1.08
CA LEU A 124 -0.43 14.31 2.46
C LEU A 124 -0.04 15.52 3.32
N ILE A 125 1.16 16.07 3.13
CA ILE A 125 1.59 17.30 3.83
C ILE A 125 0.66 18.47 3.49
N LYS A 126 0.30 18.65 2.21
CA LYS A 126 -0.65 19.69 1.79
C LYS A 126 -2.04 19.49 2.41
N GLN A 127 -2.53 18.26 2.41
CA GLN A 127 -3.82 17.91 3.02
C GLN A 127 -3.81 18.18 4.54
N LEU A 128 -2.75 17.77 5.23
CA LEU A 128 -2.58 18.01 6.66
C LEU A 128 -2.56 19.51 6.97
N ALA A 129 -1.83 20.30 6.19
CA ALA A 129 -1.83 21.75 6.33
C ALA A 129 -3.23 22.38 6.11
N SER A 130 -3.99 21.89 5.13
CA SER A 130 -5.36 22.35 4.89
C SER A 130 -6.31 21.98 6.04
N ALA A 131 -6.23 20.74 6.53
CA ALA A 131 -7.03 20.26 7.65
C ALA A 131 -6.74 21.06 8.93
N LYS A 132 -5.46 21.38 9.17
CA LYS A 132 -5.05 22.24 10.30
C LYS A 132 -5.72 23.61 10.25
N ARG A 133 -5.72 24.28 9.10
CA ARG A 133 -6.39 25.59 8.93
C ARG A 133 -7.90 25.50 9.17
N THR A 134 -8.54 24.43 8.69
CA THR A 134 -9.97 24.21 8.93
C THR A 134 -10.26 24.02 10.41
N ILE A 135 -9.43 23.27 11.14
CA ILE A 135 -9.55 23.10 12.59
C ILE A 135 -9.42 24.46 13.30
N GLU A 136 -8.38 25.24 12.98
CA GLU A 136 -8.18 26.58 13.55
C GLU A 136 -9.38 27.51 13.28
N GLY A 137 -9.97 27.44 12.08
CA GLY A 137 -11.19 28.18 11.73
C GLY A 137 -12.40 27.75 12.55
N ASN A 138 -12.62 26.44 12.69
CA ASN A 138 -13.71 25.89 13.48
C ASN A 138 -13.56 26.19 14.98
N GLU A 139 -12.33 26.16 15.51
CA GLU A 139 -12.04 26.54 16.89
C GLU A 139 -12.42 28.00 17.17
N LYS A 140 -12.11 28.91 16.23
CA LYS A 140 -12.53 30.31 16.33
C LYS A 140 -14.05 30.44 16.35
N GLN A 141 -14.76 29.77 15.44
CA GLN A 141 -16.23 29.77 15.40
C GLN A 141 -16.85 29.23 16.69
N ILE A 142 -16.30 28.15 17.24
CA ILE A 142 -16.75 27.59 18.53
C ILE A 142 -16.56 28.61 19.65
N ASN A 143 -15.45 29.34 19.67
CA ASN A 143 -15.20 30.36 20.68
C ASN A 143 -16.19 31.54 20.57
N ASP A 144 -16.46 31.99 19.34
CA ASP A 144 -17.44 33.04 19.07
C ASP A 144 -18.84 32.59 19.52
N GLN A 145 -19.26 31.37 19.18
CA GLN A 145 -20.53 30.79 19.61
C GLN A 145 -20.63 30.66 21.13
N LYS A 146 -19.55 30.25 21.82
CA LYS A 146 -19.50 30.22 23.29
C LYS A 146 -19.74 31.60 23.89
N SER A 147 -19.18 32.66 23.30
CA SER A 147 -19.39 34.03 23.77
C SER A 147 -20.85 34.47 23.61
N ILE A 148 -21.48 34.14 22.48
CA ILE A 148 -22.90 34.43 22.21
C ILE A 148 -23.80 33.68 23.20
N ILE A 149 -23.55 32.39 23.42
CA ILE A 149 -24.30 31.59 24.40
C ILE A 149 -24.19 32.20 25.79
N LYS A 150 -23.00 32.66 26.20
CA LYS A 150 -22.80 33.33 27.49
C LYS A 150 -23.66 34.60 27.59
N HIS A 151 -23.68 35.43 26.55
CA HIS A 151 -24.49 36.65 26.52
C HIS A 151 -26.00 36.35 26.58
N LEU A 152 -26.48 35.41 25.76
CA LEU A 152 -27.90 35.02 25.76
C LEU A 152 -28.34 34.42 27.11
N LYS A 153 -27.47 33.65 27.77
CA LYS A 153 -27.73 33.14 29.12
C LYS A 153 -27.91 34.27 30.13
N SER A 154 -27.08 35.32 30.08
CA SER A 154 -27.26 36.48 30.97
C SER A 154 -28.55 37.25 30.68
N GLU A 155 -28.91 37.41 29.40
CA GLU A 155 -30.18 38.03 28.99
C GLU A 155 -31.40 37.26 29.52
N ILE A 156 -31.41 35.93 29.33
CA ILE A 156 -32.48 35.07 29.84
C ILE A 156 -32.59 35.19 31.34
N SER A 157 -31.47 35.13 32.07
CA SER A 157 -31.46 35.27 33.53
C SER A 157 -32.03 36.62 33.99
N TYR A 158 -31.70 37.71 33.30
CA TYR A 158 -32.25 39.04 33.59
C TYR A 158 -33.76 39.09 33.36
N ARG A 159 -34.23 38.55 32.21
CA ARG A 159 -35.67 38.50 31.87
C ARG A 159 -36.46 37.63 32.85
N ASP A 160 -35.92 36.49 33.27
CA ASP A 160 -36.50 35.61 34.29
C ASP A 160 -36.67 36.33 35.64
N GLN A 161 -35.66 37.08 36.08
CA GLN A 161 -35.77 37.89 37.29
C GLN A 161 -36.86 38.97 37.15
N HIS A 162 -36.94 39.61 35.97
CA HIS A 162 -37.96 40.61 35.70
C HIS A 162 -39.38 40.01 35.70
N LEU A 163 -39.57 38.86 35.06
CA LEU A 163 -40.84 38.12 35.05
C LEU A 163 -41.30 37.77 36.46
N LYS A 164 -40.40 37.26 37.32
CA LYS A 164 -40.71 36.96 38.73
C LYS A 164 -41.18 38.21 39.49
N LYS A 165 -40.55 39.36 39.27
CA LYS A 165 -40.98 40.63 39.88
C LYS A 165 -42.39 41.01 39.43
N VAL A 166 -42.67 40.94 38.13
CA VAL A 166 -43.99 41.27 37.56
C VAL A 166 -45.07 40.30 38.06
N GLN A 167 -44.78 38.99 38.14
CA GLN A 167 -45.71 38.00 38.69
C GLN A 167 -46.04 38.26 40.17
N ASN A 168 -45.04 38.60 40.99
CA ASN A 168 -45.27 38.97 42.38
C ASN A 168 -46.14 40.23 42.50
N LEU A 169 -45.91 41.24 41.68
CA LEU A 169 -46.74 42.45 41.65
C LEU A 169 -48.19 42.14 41.27
N LEU A 170 -48.40 41.28 40.26
CA LEU A 170 -49.73 40.82 39.84
C LEU A 170 -50.49 40.09 40.96
N LEU A 171 -49.80 39.21 41.70
CA LEU A 171 -50.35 38.53 42.88
C LEU A 171 -50.78 39.51 43.97
N ILE A 172 -49.96 40.54 44.24
CA ILE A 172 -50.25 41.59 45.22
C ILE A 172 -51.44 42.45 44.77
N THR A 173 -51.59 42.73 43.47
CA THR A 173 -52.74 43.49 42.97
C THR A 173 -54.03 42.67 42.99
N LYS A 174 -53.96 41.36 42.70
CA LYS A 174 -55.12 40.44 42.81
C LYS A 174 -55.61 40.26 44.25
N SER A 175 -54.73 40.34 45.25
CA SER A 175 -55.12 40.26 46.67
C SER A 175 -55.65 41.58 47.24
N LYS A 176 -55.56 42.69 46.50
CA LYS A 176 -56.05 44.03 46.91
C LYS A 176 -57.36 44.45 46.22
N SER A 177 -57.88 43.66 45.29
CA SER A 177 -59.21 43.84 44.68
C SER A 177 -60.26 43.01 45.43
N PRO A 178 -61.38 43.59 45.88
CA PRO A 178 -62.52 42.82 46.39
C PRO A 178 -63.29 42.17 45.23
N ASP A 179 -63.86 40.99 45.50
CA ASP A 179 -64.69 40.22 44.58
C ASP A 179 -65.80 41.05 43.94
N THR A 180 -65.88 41.04 42.61
CA THR A 180 -67.14 41.24 41.89
C THR A 180 -67.38 40.02 41.03
N HIS A 181 -68.38 39.24 41.43
CA HIS A 181 -69.04 38.24 40.60
C HIS A 181 -69.37 38.79 39.22
N SER A 182 -69.06 38.02 38.17
CA SER A 182 -69.94 37.91 37.00
C SER A 182 -69.72 36.59 36.27
N GLU A 183 -70.84 35.96 35.99
CA GLU A 183 -71.13 34.69 35.33
C GLU A 183 -70.26 34.25 34.14
N SER A 184 -70.07 32.93 34.11
CA SER A 184 -70.34 31.99 33.01
C SER A 184 -70.10 32.42 31.56
N THR A 185 -69.24 31.69 30.85
CA THR A 185 -69.59 31.06 29.56
C THR A 185 -68.61 29.94 29.25
N ASP A 186 -69.15 28.73 29.11
CA ASP A 186 -68.52 27.57 28.51
C ASP A 186 -68.09 27.88 27.07
N ILE A 187 -66.84 27.56 26.71
CA ILE A 187 -66.49 27.20 25.33
C ILE A 187 -65.51 26.02 25.37
N HIS A 188 -66.07 24.85 25.08
CA HIS A 188 -65.38 23.61 24.73
C HIS A 188 -64.75 23.72 23.34
N LEU A 189 -63.45 23.43 23.20
CA LEU A 189 -62.71 23.08 21.96
C LEU A 189 -61.22 22.98 22.36
N GLY A 190 -60.45 21.91 22.20
CA GLY A 190 -60.58 20.63 21.53
C GLY A 190 -59.14 20.10 21.42
N GLU A 191 -58.90 18.87 21.86
CA GLU A 191 -57.60 18.21 21.73
C GLU A 191 -57.17 18.14 20.26
N ARG A 192 -55.91 18.48 19.97
CA ARG A 192 -55.22 17.97 18.78
C ARG A 192 -53.84 17.48 19.14
N ASN A 193 -53.74 16.16 19.18
CA ASN A 193 -52.53 15.41 18.92
C ASN A 193 -51.92 15.82 17.57
N GLY A 194 -50.59 15.86 17.52
CA GLY A 194 -49.81 16.07 16.31
C GLY A 194 -48.40 15.54 16.49
N HIS A 195 -48.28 14.20 16.38
CA HIS A 195 -47.04 13.55 15.97
C HIS A 195 -46.54 14.19 14.67
N ASP A 196 -45.23 14.47 14.55
CA ASP A 196 -44.53 14.13 13.31
C ASP A 196 -43.04 13.92 13.52
N ALA A 197 -42.64 12.70 13.16
CA ALA A 197 -41.27 12.23 13.07
C ALA A 197 -40.69 12.66 11.72
N VAL A 198 -39.47 13.21 11.71
CA VAL A 198 -38.67 13.32 10.48
C VAL A 198 -37.45 12.42 10.61
N LYS A 199 -37.60 11.21 10.07
CA LYS A 199 -36.49 10.42 9.53
C LYS A 199 -35.86 11.21 8.38
N LYS A 200 -34.55 11.43 8.42
CA LYS A 200 -33.75 11.69 7.21
C LYS A 200 -32.78 10.52 7.01
N LYS A 201 -32.79 10.07 5.75
CA LYS A 201 -31.91 9.10 5.11
C LYS A 201 -30.45 9.52 5.21
#